data_AF-A0A935UA40-F1
#
_entry.id   AF-A0A935UA40-F1
#
_cell.length_a   1.000
_cell.length_b   1.000
_cell.length_c   1.000
_cell.angle_alpha   90.00
_cell.angle_beta   90.00
_cell.angle_gamma   90.00
#
_symmetry.space_group_name_H-M   'P 1'
#
loop_
_entity.id
_entity.type
_entity.pdbx_description
1 polymer ?
#
loop_
_entity_poly.entity_id
_entity_poly.type
_entity_poly.pdbx_seq_one_letter_code
_entity_poly.pdbx_strand_id
1 'polypeptide(L)'
;MNSTARIQRLHRNGLDAITEATTTDDNARPFARAFAPTVQIYGLDRASGGAGRAVVAFAIPGAQLEYTTPPEAGGRAVYPVRVEVMLSRRSDGARFDLDTLRRFATAAPLTGEQYLTGLVELPVAPGRYVATVVLSTVPLHPLNAYPKGGTAEVYYQLAGLKSGARYATRLELFGAEDDAKKPARLSIDFETTATDTRAEVSRSLGLQNLAPGRYRVRLTVRGGDETASAVAWLAVVK
;
A
#
# COMPACT_ATOMS: atom_id res chain seq x y z
N MET A 1 34.33 -18.60 -10.01
CA MET A 1 34.32 -17.13 -9.77
C MET A 1 35.45 -16.79 -8.81
N ASN A 2 36.31 -15.84 -9.17
CA ASN A 2 37.56 -15.56 -8.45
C ASN A 2 37.32 -14.68 -7.20
N SER A 3 37.96 -15.02 -6.07
CA SER A 3 37.72 -14.40 -4.74
C SER A 3 37.84 -12.87 -4.75
N THR A 4 38.82 -12.35 -5.50
CA THR A 4 39.10 -10.93 -5.64
C THR A 4 37.92 -10.15 -6.24
N ALA A 5 37.21 -10.73 -7.21
CA ALA A 5 36.04 -10.10 -7.83
C ALA A 5 34.82 -10.05 -6.90
N ARG A 6 34.75 -10.98 -5.92
CA ARG A 6 33.71 -10.98 -4.89
C ARG A 6 33.98 -9.92 -3.83
N ILE A 7 35.23 -9.77 -3.40
CA ILE A 7 35.64 -8.75 -2.42
C ILE A 7 35.44 -7.34 -2.98
N GLN A 8 35.84 -7.09 -4.23
CA GLN A 8 35.64 -5.79 -4.88
C GLN A 8 34.15 -5.42 -5.02
N ARG A 9 33.29 -6.42 -5.25
CA ARG A 9 31.84 -6.22 -5.35
C ARG A 9 31.23 -5.90 -3.98
N LEU A 10 31.63 -6.64 -2.94
CA LEU A 10 31.18 -6.38 -1.57
C LEU A 10 31.63 -5.00 -1.09
N HIS A 11 32.85 -4.59 -1.43
CA HIS A 11 33.36 -3.27 -1.06
C HIS A 11 32.60 -2.13 -1.76
N ARG A 12 32.30 -2.26 -3.05
CA ARG A 12 31.45 -1.30 -3.76
C ARG A 12 30.04 -1.23 -3.17
N ASN A 13 29.40 -2.39 -2.97
CA ASN A 13 28.06 -2.44 -2.37
C ASN A 13 28.04 -1.84 -0.95
N GLY A 14 29.12 -1.99 -0.17
CA GLY A 14 29.26 -1.39 1.14
C GLY A 14 29.41 0.13 1.09
N LEU A 15 30.18 0.65 0.14
CA LEU A 15 30.34 2.09 -0.07
C LEU A 15 29.05 2.75 -0.60
N ASP A 16 28.33 2.06 -1.48
CA ASP A 16 27.02 2.50 -1.97
C ASP A 16 26.01 2.56 -0.81
N ALA A 17 25.96 1.52 0.04
CA ALA A 17 25.10 1.48 1.22
C ALA A 17 25.47 2.53 2.29
N ILE A 18 26.76 2.81 2.50
CA ILE A 18 27.22 3.87 3.40
C ILE A 18 26.84 5.24 2.83
N THR A 19 27.00 5.46 1.53
CA THR A 19 26.67 6.73 0.88
C THR A 19 25.17 6.98 0.93
N GLU A 20 24.35 5.96 0.64
CA GLU A 20 22.89 5.99 0.82
C GLU A 20 22.55 6.31 2.29
N ALA A 21 23.04 5.54 3.25
CA ALA A 21 22.72 5.73 4.67
C ALA A 21 23.21 7.06 5.28
N THR A 22 24.22 7.72 4.70
CA THR A 22 24.84 8.95 5.27
C THR A 22 24.53 10.23 4.50
N THR A 23 24.01 10.14 3.27
CA THR A 23 23.69 11.31 2.44
C THR A 23 22.21 11.45 2.12
N THR A 24 21.40 10.41 2.36
CA THR A 24 19.95 10.51 2.29
C THR A 24 19.35 10.33 3.69
N ASP A 25 19.10 11.44 4.40
CA ASP A 25 18.07 11.49 5.46
C ASP A 25 16.65 11.36 4.85
N ASP A 26 16.58 11.33 3.51
CA ASP A 26 15.40 10.94 2.77
C ASP A 26 15.30 9.41 2.69
N ASN A 27 14.50 8.83 3.58
CA ASN A 27 13.93 7.49 3.43
C ASN A 27 13.01 7.47 2.18
N ALA A 28 13.59 7.50 0.98
CA ALA A 28 12.87 7.47 -0.26
C ALA A 28 12.29 6.06 -0.45
N ARG A 29 10.99 5.92 -0.24
CA ARG A 29 10.28 4.67 -0.48
C ARG A 29 10.54 4.21 -1.92
N PRO A 30 11.05 2.99 -2.15
CA PRO A 30 11.28 2.49 -3.49
C PRO A 30 9.94 2.24 -4.18
N PHE A 31 9.72 2.90 -5.31
CA PHE A 31 8.56 2.66 -6.17
C PHE A 31 8.99 1.76 -7.33
N ALA A 32 8.29 0.64 -7.53
CA ALA A 32 8.54 -0.24 -8.68
C ALA A 32 8.30 0.46 -10.02
N ARG A 33 7.40 1.45 -10.05
CA ARG A 33 7.10 2.29 -11.21
C ARG A 33 6.68 3.69 -10.75
N ALA A 34 7.29 4.72 -11.32
CA ALA A 34 6.92 6.10 -11.06
C ALA A 34 5.78 6.54 -11.99
N PHE A 35 4.76 7.21 -11.44
CA PHE A 35 3.61 7.73 -12.21
C PHE A 35 3.64 9.25 -12.44
N ALA A 36 4.77 9.91 -12.14
CA ALA A 36 4.99 11.37 -12.32
C ALA A 36 3.74 12.25 -12.03
N PRO A 37 3.12 12.16 -10.85
CA PRO A 37 1.93 12.93 -10.54
C PRO A 37 2.26 14.42 -10.40
N THR A 38 1.28 15.28 -10.70
CA THR A 38 1.32 16.68 -10.31
C THR A 38 0.64 16.82 -8.96
N VAL A 39 1.31 17.43 -7.98
CA VAL A 39 0.79 17.63 -6.62
C VAL A 39 0.92 19.09 -6.23
N GLN A 40 -0.15 19.64 -5.64
CA GLN A 40 -0.18 20.97 -5.05
C GLN A 40 -0.73 20.88 -3.63
N ILE A 41 -0.12 21.62 -2.71
CA ILE A 41 -0.48 21.60 -1.29
C ILE A 41 -0.80 23.03 -0.86
N TYR A 42 -1.97 23.22 -0.27
CA TYR A 42 -2.46 24.50 0.22
C TYR A 42 -2.73 24.41 1.71
N GLY A 43 -2.18 25.34 2.49
CA GLY A 43 -2.64 25.59 3.85
C GLY A 43 -3.81 26.56 3.79
N LEU A 44 -4.98 26.15 4.27
CA LEU A 44 -6.17 26.98 4.32
C LEU A 44 -6.60 27.17 5.77
N ASP A 45 -6.92 28.42 6.11
CA ASP A 45 -7.65 28.72 7.34
C ASP A 45 -9.16 28.72 7.08
N ARG A 46 -9.96 28.50 8.12
CA ARG A 46 -11.42 28.69 8.05
C ARG A 46 -11.75 30.09 8.54
N ALA A 47 -12.23 30.94 7.62
CA ALA A 47 -12.67 32.31 7.92
C ALA A 47 -13.69 32.39 9.08
N SER A 48 -14.42 31.31 9.38
CA SER A 48 -15.39 31.21 10.47
C SER A 48 -14.81 30.72 11.81
N GLY A 49 -13.49 30.67 11.99
CA GLY A 49 -12.85 30.27 13.25
C GLY A 49 -12.75 28.76 13.49
N GLY A 50 -12.61 27.96 12.43
CA GLY A 50 -12.42 26.50 12.53
C GLY A 50 -10.95 26.09 12.55
N ALA A 51 -10.68 24.80 12.83
CA ALA A 51 -9.33 24.25 12.68
C ALA A 51 -8.84 24.44 11.22
N GLY A 52 -7.59 24.87 11.08
CA GLY A 52 -6.92 24.97 9.79
C GLY A 52 -6.89 23.62 9.08
N ARG A 53 -6.64 23.64 7.77
CA ARG A 53 -6.56 22.42 6.97
C ARG A 53 -5.46 22.52 5.93
N ALA A 54 -4.76 21.41 5.72
CA ALA A 54 -3.97 21.20 4.53
C ALA A 54 -4.86 20.56 3.47
N VAL A 55 -4.87 21.12 2.26
CA VAL A 55 -5.53 20.56 1.09
C VAL A 55 -4.45 20.10 0.13
N VAL A 56 -4.40 18.81 -0.14
CA VAL A 56 -3.49 18.22 -1.14
C VAL A 56 -4.32 17.89 -2.38
N ALA A 57 -4.11 18.68 -3.43
CA ALA A 57 -4.67 18.44 -4.75
C ALA A 57 -3.66 17.67 -5.59
N PHE A 58 -4.13 16.69 -6.35
CA PHE A 58 -3.27 15.87 -7.20
C PHE A 58 -3.92 15.55 -8.55
N ALA A 59 -3.07 15.33 -9.54
CA ALA A 59 -3.42 14.81 -10.86
C ALA A 59 -2.43 13.71 -11.25
N ILE A 60 -2.93 12.52 -11.56
CA ILE A 60 -2.12 11.36 -11.94
C ILE A 60 -2.41 11.02 -13.41
N PRO A 61 -1.39 10.93 -14.28
CA PRO A 61 -1.56 10.49 -15.67
C PRO A 61 -2.24 9.13 -15.74
N GLY A 62 -3.44 9.07 -16.33
CA GLY A 62 -4.27 7.88 -16.36
C GLY A 62 -3.64 6.72 -17.14
N ALA A 63 -2.89 7.03 -18.20
CA ALA A 63 -2.17 6.04 -19.01
C ALA A 63 -1.08 5.27 -18.24
N GLN A 64 -0.67 5.76 -17.07
CA GLN A 64 0.34 5.13 -16.23
C GLN A 64 -0.27 4.29 -15.11
N LEU A 65 -1.59 4.36 -14.93
CA LEU A 65 -2.32 3.67 -13.90
C LEU A 65 -2.86 2.33 -14.40
N GLU A 66 -2.78 1.33 -13.53
CA GLU A 66 -3.52 0.08 -13.71
C GLU A 66 -4.98 0.27 -13.27
N TYR A 67 -5.88 -0.38 -14.00
CA TYR A 67 -7.31 -0.39 -13.70
C TYR A 67 -7.87 -1.79 -13.79
N THR A 68 -9.02 -1.97 -13.15
CA THR A 68 -9.86 -3.17 -13.29
C THR A 68 -11.23 -2.77 -13.84
N THR A 69 -11.94 -3.71 -14.48
CA THR A 69 -13.32 -3.52 -14.95
C THR A 69 -14.24 -4.51 -14.24
N PRO A 70 -14.48 -4.33 -12.94
CA PRO A 70 -15.27 -5.27 -12.17
C PRO A 70 -16.75 -5.24 -12.63
N PRO A 71 -17.45 -6.38 -12.72
CA PRO A 71 -18.83 -6.44 -13.21
C PRO A 71 -19.80 -5.49 -12.48
N GLU A 72 -19.65 -5.38 -11.15
CA GLU A 72 -20.42 -4.48 -10.28
C GLU A 72 -20.24 -2.98 -10.56
N ALA A 73 -19.14 -2.57 -11.19
CA ALA A 73 -18.95 -1.20 -11.61
C ALA A 73 -19.73 -0.89 -12.89
N GLY A 74 -20.48 -1.87 -13.43
CA GLY A 74 -21.30 -1.70 -14.63
C GLY A 74 -20.45 -1.46 -15.86
N GLY A 75 -19.32 -2.17 -15.98
CA GLY A 75 -18.36 -2.01 -17.09
C GLY A 75 -17.41 -0.82 -16.97
N ARG A 76 -17.50 -0.02 -15.90
CA ARG A 76 -16.58 1.10 -15.65
C ARG A 76 -15.17 0.63 -15.31
N ALA A 77 -14.18 1.40 -15.72
CA ALA A 77 -12.80 1.24 -15.28
C ALA A 77 -12.63 1.81 -13.87
N VAL A 78 -12.01 1.04 -12.97
CA VAL A 78 -11.81 1.40 -11.56
C VAL A 78 -10.32 1.47 -11.24
N TYR A 79 -9.91 2.61 -10.70
CA TYR A 79 -8.54 2.96 -10.33
C TYR A 79 -8.42 3.06 -8.81
N PRO A 80 -7.81 2.07 -8.13
CA PRO A 80 -7.46 2.16 -6.72
C PRO A 80 -6.17 2.96 -6.53
N VAL A 81 -6.27 4.14 -5.92
CA VAL A 81 -5.14 5.01 -5.61
C VAL A 81 -5.05 5.20 -4.10
N ARG A 82 -3.93 4.80 -3.53
CA ARG A 82 -3.57 5.11 -2.16
C ARG A 82 -2.89 6.48 -2.11
N VAL A 83 -3.34 7.28 -1.15
CA VAL A 83 -2.84 8.62 -0.87
C VAL A 83 -2.36 8.64 0.57
N GLU A 84 -1.05 8.79 0.73
CA GLU A 84 -0.39 8.92 2.01
C GLU A 84 0.16 10.35 2.11
N VAL A 85 -0.24 11.08 3.14
CA VAL A 85 0.22 12.44 3.41
C VAL A 85 0.78 12.47 4.82
N MET A 86 2.02 12.92 4.96
CA MET A 86 2.66 13.17 6.25
C MET A 86 3.02 14.65 6.33
N LEU A 87 2.53 15.33 7.36
CA LEU A 87 2.84 16.71 7.65
C LEU A 87 3.57 16.78 9.00
N SER A 88 4.77 17.35 9.01
CA SER A 88 5.55 17.59 10.22
C SER A 88 5.66 19.09 10.47
N ARG A 89 5.16 19.57 11.61
CA ARG A 89 5.20 21.00 11.97
C ARG A 89 6.61 21.38 12.40
N ARG A 90 7.18 22.43 11.79
CA ARG A 90 8.57 22.84 12.01
C ARG A 90 8.85 23.38 13.42
N SER A 91 7.85 23.87 14.14
CA SER A 91 8.05 24.49 15.45
C SER A 91 8.36 23.48 16.54
N ASP A 92 7.75 22.29 16.49
CA ASP A 92 7.77 21.31 17.58
C ASP A 92 7.80 19.85 17.10
N GLY A 93 7.86 19.61 15.79
CA GLY A 93 7.89 18.27 15.22
C GLY A 93 6.53 17.55 15.26
N ALA A 94 5.44 18.23 15.65
CA ALA A 94 4.13 17.59 15.70
C ALA A 94 3.74 17.03 14.32
N ARG A 95 3.32 15.77 14.30
CA ARG A 95 3.07 14.99 13.09
C ARG A 95 1.57 14.77 12.88
N PHE A 96 1.14 14.93 11.63
CA PHE A 96 -0.22 14.69 11.17
C PHE A 96 -0.18 13.81 9.94
N ASP A 97 -0.84 12.65 9.99
CA ASP A 97 -0.83 11.67 8.91
C ASP A 97 -2.23 11.47 8.34
N LEU A 98 -2.30 11.31 7.03
CA LEU A 98 -3.43 10.74 6.32
C LEU A 98 -2.94 9.53 5.54
N ASP A 99 -3.66 8.43 5.66
CA ASP A 99 -3.44 7.26 4.85
C ASP A 99 -4.80 6.74 4.39
N THR A 100 -5.07 6.88 3.10
CA THR A 100 -6.38 6.55 2.55
C THR A 100 -6.27 5.90 1.19
N LEU A 101 -7.14 4.94 0.95
CA LEU A 101 -7.37 4.38 -0.37
C LEU A 101 -8.60 5.03 -0.99
N ARG A 102 -8.43 5.64 -2.15
CA ARG A 102 -9.53 6.16 -2.97
C ARG A 102 -9.72 5.34 -4.22
N ARG A 103 -10.98 5.18 -4.61
CA ARG A 103 -11.37 4.47 -5.82
C ARG A 103 -12.02 5.46 -6.76
N PHE A 104 -11.47 5.56 -7.95
CA PHE A 104 -12.00 6.42 -9.00
C PHE A 104 -12.59 5.54 -10.08
N ALA A 105 -13.85 5.78 -10.42
CA ALA A 105 -14.55 5.05 -11.47
C ALA A 105 -14.75 5.96 -12.67
N THR A 106 -14.34 5.51 -13.85
CA THR A 106 -14.50 6.24 -15.11
C THR A 106 -15.31 5.37 -16.08
N ALA A 107 -16.02 6.02 -17.02
CA ALA A 107 -16.85 5.31 -17.99
C ALA A 107 -16.05 4.32 -18.85
N ALA A 108 -14.82 4.69 -19.18
CA ALA A 108 -13.86 3.88 -19.92
C ALA A 108 -12.45 4.10 -19.35
N PRO A 109 -11.49 3.22 -19.67
CA PRO A 109 -10.09 3.41 -19.29
C PRO A 109 -9.56 4.78 -19.73
N LEU A 110 -8.82 5.43 -18.83
CA LEU A 110 -8.10 6.67 -19.11
C LEU A 110 -6.95 6.40 -20.09
N THR A 111 -6.85 7.24 -21.12
CA THR A 111 -5.86 7.13 -22.20
C THR A 111 -5.15 8.47 -22.43
N GLY A 112 -3.97 8.43 -23.06
CA GLY A 112 -3.25 9.64 -23.47
C GLY A 112 -3.04 10.66 -22.34
N GLU A 113 -3.45 11.91 -22.58
CA GLU A 113 -3.34 13.05 -21.66
C GLU A 113 -4.49 13.16 -20.65
N GLN A 114 -5.24 12.08 -20.41
CA GLN A 114 -6.29 12.08 -19.39
C GLN A 114 -5.69 11.85 -18.00
N TYR A 115 -6.17 12.62 -17.02
CA TYR A 115 -5.69 12.55 -15.64
C TYR A 115 -6.78 12.09 -14.68
N LEU A 116 -6.38 11.31 -13.70
CA LEU A 116 -7.16 11.07 -12.50
C LEU A 116 -6.84 12.19 -11.51
N THR A 117 -7.82 13.01 -11.20
CA THR A 117 -7.67 14.15 -10.28
C THR A 117 -8.38 13.90 -8.96
N GLY A 118 -7.81 14.40 -7.87
CA GLY A 118 -8.43 14.31 -6.56
C GLY A 118 -7.91 15.35 -5.57
N LEU A 119 -8.63 15.47 -4.45
CA LEU A 119 -8.26 16.31 -3.32
C LEU A 119 -8.39 15.53 -2.01
N VAL A 120 -7.40 15.58 -1.14
CA VAL A 120 -7.52 15.13 0.25
C VAL A 120 -7.33 16.33 1.18
N GLU A 121 -8.09 16.35 2.28
CA GLU A 121 -7.99 17.38 3.30
C GLU A 121 -7.53 16.75 4.61
N LEU A 122 -6.62 17.43 5.32
CA LEU A 122 -6.17 17.03 6.64
C LEU A 122 -6.34 18.20 7.61
N PRO A 123 -7.07 18.06 8.73
CA PRO A 123 -7.12 19.07 9.77
C PRO A 123 -5.72 19.26 10.36
N VAL A 124 -5.28 20.52 10.45
CA VAL A 124 -3.99 20.88 11.02
C VAL A 124 -4.11 22.13 11.87
N ALA A 125 -3.27 22.22 12.89
CA ALA A 125 -3.10 23.48 13.61
C ALA A 125 -2.44 24.54 12.70
N PRO A 126 -2.53 25.83 13.03
CA PRO A 126 -1.72 26.85 12.37
C PRO A 126 -0.21 26.55 12.55
N GLY A 127 0.57 26.77 11.49
CA GLY A 127 2.01 26.60 11.54
C GLY A 127 2.66 26.41 10.18
N ARG A 128 3.99 26.26 10.20
CA ARG A 128 4.78 25.92 9.02
C ARG A 128 5.08 24.44 9.02
N TYR A 129 4.85 23.78 7.89
CA TYR A 129 4.95 22.33 7.76
C TYR A 129 6.01 21.92 6.73
N VAL A 130 6.61 20.75 6.95
CA VAL A 130 7.25 19.95 5.91
C VAL A 130 6.25 18.86 5.52
N ALA A 131 6.04 18.67 4.22
CA ALA A 131 5.04 17.75 3.70
C ALA A 131 5.71 16.68 2.85
N THR A 132 5.33 15.43 3.10
CA THR A 132 5.62 14.29 2.23
C THR A 132 4.29 13.75 1.71
N VAL A 133 4.17 13.60 0.39
CA VAL A 133 2.99 13.02 -0.26
C VAL A 133 3.43 11.83 -1.07
N VAL A 134 2.80 10.69 -0.84
CA VAL A 134 3.02 9.46 -1.59
C VAL A 134 1.71 9.05 -2.25
N LEU A 135 1.77 8.88 -3.57
CA LEU A 135 0.69 8.35 -4.39
C LEU A 135 1.12 7.00 -4.94
N SER A 136 0.35 5.96 -4.65
CA SER A 136 0.62 4.61 -5.13
C SER A 136 -0.66 3.93 -5.61
N THR A 137 -0.53 2.99 -6.54
CA THR A 137 -1.62 2.10 -6.92
C THR A 137 -1.54 0.85 -6.07
N VAL A 138 -2.67 0.42 -5.54
CA VAL A 138 -2.75 -0.86 -4.83
C VAL A 138 -3.60 -1.79 -5.68
N PRO A 139 -3.11 -2.98 -6.08
CA PRO A 139 -3.95 -3.97 -6.75
C PRO A 139 -5.00 -4.44 -5.74
N LEU A 140 -6.16 -3.78 -5.74
CA LEU A 140 -7.27 -4.09 -4.87
C LEU A 140 -8.47 -4.39 -5.74
N HIS A 141 -8.99 -5.60 -5.62
CA HIS A 141 -10.27 -5.95 -6.21
C HIS A 141 -11.35 -5.17 -5.44
N PRO A 142 -12.12 -4.28 -6.09
CA PRO A 142 -12.87 -3.25 -5.38
C PRO A 142 -14.02 -3.76 -4.49
N LEU A 143 -14.62 -4.92 -4.76
CA LEU A 143 -15.56 -5.56 -3.82
C LEU A 143 -14.90 -6.63 -2.92
N ASN A 144 -13.59 -6.86 -3.06
CA ASN A 144 -12.94 -8.09 -2.64
C ASN A 144 -13.70 -9.34 -3.14
N ALA A 145 -14.38 -9.26 -4.29
CA ALA A 145 -15.16 -10.36 -4.88
C ALA A 145 -14.41 -10.93 -6.08
N TYR A 146 -14.08 -12.21 -6.05
CA TYR A 146 -13.22 -12.87 -7.03
C TYR A 146 -13.95 -14.03 -7.69
N PRO A 147 -13.80 -14.26 -9.00
CA PRO A 147 -14.41 -15.42 -9.64
C PRO A 147 -13.82 -16.72 -9.08
N LYS A 148 -14.65 -17.77 -9.03
CA LYS A 148 -14.19 -19.12 -8.70
C LYS A 148 -13.07 -19.54 -9.63
N GLY A 149 -11.98 -20.06 -9.08
CA GLY A 149 -10.81 -20.43 -9.89
C GLY A 149 -9.87 -19.27 -10.21
N GLY A 150 -10.27 -18.03 -9.90
CA GLY A 150 -9.44 -16.84 -10.11
C GLY A 150 -8.30 -16.70 -9.11
N THR A 151 -7.65 -15.54 -9.19
CA THR A 151 -6.54 -15.13 -8.32
C THR A 151 -6.96 -13.89 -7.55
N ALA A 152 -6.74 -13.87 -6.24
CA ALA A 152 -6.85 -12.66 -5.43
C ALA A 152 -5.49 -12.02 -5.22
N GLU A 153 -5.37 -10.73 -5.53
CA GLU A 153 -4.24 -9.93 -5.08
C GLU A 153 -4.51 -9.44 -3.66
N VAL A 154 -3.65 -9.86 -2.74
CA VAL A 154 -3.69 -9.44 -1.34
C VAL A 154 -2.54 -8.50 -1.08
N TYR A 155 -2.89 -7.29 -0.69
CA TYR A 155 -1.96 -6.26 -0.31
C TYR A 155 -2.05 -5.96 1.20
N TYR A 156 -0.90 -5.81 1.84
CA TYR A 156 -0.80 -5.36 3.22
C TYR A 156 0.51 -4.60 3.47
N GLN A 157 0.52 -3.80 4.53
CA GLN A 157 1.70 -3.10 5.02
C GLN A 157 2.11 -3.60 6.39
N LEU A 158 3.41 -3.59 6.62
CA LEU A 158 4.04 -3.92 7.89
C LEU A 158 4.87 -2.74 8.37
N ALA A 159 4.88 -2.51 9.68
CA ALA A 159 5.74 -1.54 10.35
C ALA A 159 6.39 -2.19 11.57
N GLY A 160 7.55 -1.68 11.99
CA GLY A 160 8.30 -2.20 13.13
C GLY A 160 9.24 -3.37 12.79
N LEU A 161 9.50 -3.61 11.50
CA LEU A 161 10.45 -4.63 11.07
C LEU A 161 11.89 -4.23 11.44
N LYS A 162 12.78 -5.22 11.50
CA LYS A 162 14.22 -4.99 11.64
C LYS A 162 14.89 -5.32 10.31
N SER A 163 15.58 -4.36 9.69
CA SER A 163 16.31 -4.60 8.44
C SER A 163 17.28 -5.78 8.59
N GLY A 164 17.31 -6.68 7.62
CA GLY A 164 18.07 -7.94 7.62
C GLY A 164 17.44 -9.08 8.43
N ALA A 165 16.40 -8.83 9.23
CA ALA A 165 15.72 -9.89 9.99
C ALA A 165 14.68 -10.61 9.12
N ARG A 166 14.46 -11.89 9.40
CA ARG A 166 13.39 -12.67 8.75
C ARG A 166 12.06 -12.47 9.47
N TYR A 167 10.99 -12.48 8.70
CA TYR A 167 9.62 -12.57 9.19
C TYR A 167 8.85 -13.60 8.38
N ALA A 168 7.88 -14.24 9.02
CA ALA A 168 6.96 -15.17 8.40
C ALA A 168 5.57 -14.55 8.33
N THR A 169 4.87 -14.75 7.22
CA THR A 169 3.46 -14.37 7.06
C THR A 169 2.64 -15.59 6.74
N ARG A 170 1.46 -15.67 7.36
CA ARG A 170 0.46 -16.70 7.10
C ARG A 170 -0.85 -16.04 6.73
N LEU A 171 -1.40 -16.41 5.58
CA LEU A 171 -2.73 -16.02 5.12
C LEU A 171 -3.66 -17.24 5.20
N GLU A 172 -4.73 -17.11 5.96
CA GLU A 172 -5.72 -18.16 6.16
C GLU A 172 -7.11 -17.66 5.75
N LEU A 173 -7.85 -18.46 4.97
CA LEU A 173 -9.21 -18.15 4.55
C LEU A 173 -10.18 -19.12 5.23
N PHE A 174 -11.12 -18.58 5.99
CA PHE A 174 -12.19 -19.31 6.65
C PHE A 174 -13.52 -18.98 5.98
N GLY A 175 -14.43 -19.94 5.83
CA GLY A 175 -15.78 -19.60 5.41
C GLY A 175 -16.43 -18.65 6.41
N ALA A 176 -17.28 -17.73 5.95
CA ALA A 176 -17.93 -16.75 6.82
C ALA A 176 -18.72 -17.38 7.98
N GLU A 177 -19.35 -18.53 7.71
CA GLU A 177 -20.17 -19.29 8.66
C GLU A 177 -19.38 -20.45 9.31
N ASP A 178 -18.07 -20.55 9.08
CA ASP A 178 -17.26 -21.58 9.72
C ASP A 178 -17.04 -21.25 11.20
N ASP A 179 -17.31 -22.24 12.06
CA ASP A 179 -16.96 -22.18 13.49
C ASP A 179 -15.45 -21.93 13.67
N ALA A 180 -15.06 -21.23 14.74
CA ALA A 180 -13.67 -20.93 15.06
C ALA A 180 -12.76 -22.17 15.19
N LYS A 181 -13.34 -23.35 15.46
CA LYS A 181 -12.62 -24.63 15.56
C LYS A 181 -12.37 -25.31 14.22
N LYS A 182 -13.03 -24.88 13.14
CA LYS A 182 -12.80 -25.47 11.81
C LYS A 182 -11.46 -25.01 11.25
N PRO A 183 -10.72 -25.90 10.57
CA PRO A 183 -9.49 -25.52 9.88
C PRO A 183 -9.78 -24.53 8.75
N ALA A 184 -8.79 -23.71 8.41
CA ALA A 184 -8.86 -22.83 7.26
C ALA A 184 -9.10 -23.63 5.97
N ARG A 185 -9.94 -23.08 5.09
CA ARG A 185 -10.24 -23.64 3.76
C ARG A 185 -9.05 -23.49 2.80
N LEU A 186 -8.22 -22.47 3.04
CA LEU A 186 -6.95 -22.23 2.38
C LEU A 186 -5.98 -21.64 3.42
N SER A 187 -4.76 -22.14 3.48
CA SER A 187 -3.68 -21.60 4.31
C SER A 187 -2.42 -21.52 3.47
N ILE A 188 -1.77 -20.36 3.44
CA ILE A 188 -0.57 -20.10 2.66
C ILE A 188 0.45 -19.40 3.56
N ASP A 189 1.69 -19.90 3.53
CA ASP A 189 2.80 -19.40 4.33
C ASP A 189 3.89 -18.82 3.43
N PHE A 190 4.48 -17.71 3.87
CA PHE A 190 5.63 -17.09 3.21
C PHE A 190 6.69 -16.72 4.26
N GLU A 191 7.96 -16.93 3.92
CA GLU A 191 9.11 -16.41 4.69
C GLU A 191 9.81 -15.35 3.84
N THR A 192 10.19 -14.23 4.45
CA THR A 192 10.84 -13.11 3.75
C THR A 192 11.83 -12.42 4.69
N THR A 193 12.94 -11.92 4.14
CA THR A 193 13.88 -11.07 4.86
C THR A 193 13.46 -9.61 4.68
N ALA A 194 13.26 -8.89 5.79
CA ALA A 194 12.96 -7.47 5.75
C ALA A 194 14.19 -6.70 5.23
N THR A 195 13.97 -5.83 4.25
CA THR A 195 15.01 -4.92 3.74
C THR A 195 15.03 -3.59 4.52
N ASP A 196 13.92 -3.25 5.17
CA ASP A 196 13.70 -2.00 5.88
C ASP A 196 12.77 -2.22 7.10
N THR A 197 12.57 -1.18 7.90
CA THR A 197 11.69 -1.12 9.08
C THR A 197 10.19 -1.11 8.74
N ARG A 198 9.87 -0.88 7.47
CA ARG A 198 8.53 -1.01 6.90
C ARG A 198 8.59 -1.89 5.65
N ALA A 199 7.50 -2.57 5.36
CA ALA A 199 7.38 -3.34 4.13
C ALA A 199 5.98 -3.21 3.54
N GLU A 200 5.93 -3.17 2.22
CA GLU A 200 4.70 -3.31 1.45
C GLU A 200 4.72 -4.63 0.74
N VAL A 201 3.63 -5.38 0.87
CA VAL A 201 3.61 -6.74 0.38
C VAL A 201 2.37 -6.93 -0.47
N SER A 202 2.57 -7.25 -1.74
CA SER A 202 1.53 -7.80 -2.62
C SER A 202 1.78 -9.30 -2.81
N ARG A 203 0.70 -10.09 -2.75
CA ARG A 203 0.72 -11.54 -2.99
C ARG A 203 -0.49 -11.96 -3.79
N SER A 204 -0.24 -12.74 -4.84
CA SER A 204 -1.27 -13.44 -5.60
C SER A 204 -1.67 -14.73 -4.88
N LEU A 205 -2.96 -14.88 -4.55
CA LEU A 205 -3.54 -16.09 -3.95
C LEU A 205 -4.44 -16.79 -4.96
N GLY A 206 -4.13 -18.03 -5.31
CA GLY A 206 -5.00 -18.87 -6.12
C GLY A 206 -6.26 -19.30 -5.34
N LEU A 207 -7.44 -19.16 -5.94
CA LEU A 207 -8.74 -19.47 -5.31
C LEU A 207 -9.40 -20.73 -5.87
N GLN A 208 -8.62 -21.62 -6.52
CA GLN A 208 -9.14 -22.77 -7.27
C GLN A 208 -9.90 -23.77 -6.38
N ASN A 209 -9.47 -23.89 -5.13
CA ASN A 209 -10.03 -24.84 -4.17
C ASN A 209 -11.13 -24.24 -3.29
N LEU A 210 -11.56 -23.00 -3.57
CA LEU A 210 -12.62 -22.35 -2.82
C LEU A 210 -13.95 -22.45 -3.57
N ALA A 211 -15.00 -22.82 -2.84
CA ALA A 211 -16.36 -22.73 -3.33
C ALA A 211 -16.80 -21.25 -3.38
N PRO A 212 -17.81 -20.89 -4.18
CA PRO A 212 -18.44 -19.58 -4.07
C PRO A 212 -18.97 -19.35 -2.65
N GLY A 213 -18.76 -18.16 -2.10
CA GLY A 213 -19.12 -17.81 -0.73
C GLY A 213 -18.32 -16.64 -0.18
N ARG A 214 -18.66 -16.17 1.01
CA ARG A 214 -17.89 -15.15 1.74
C ARG A 214 -16.82 -15.83 2.60
N TYR A 215 -15.64 -15.23 2.65
CA TYR A 215 -14.49 -15.72 3.38
C TYR A 215 -13.88 -14.64 4.25
N ARG A 216 -13.56 -15.02 5.49
CA ARG A 216 -12.73 -14.23 6.40
C ARG A 216 -11.27 -14.57 6.13
N VAL A 217 -10.49 -13.57 5.75
CA VAL A 217 -9.05 -13.67 5.53
C VAL A 217 -8.36 -13.24 6.82
N ARG A 218 -7.56 -14.11 7.42
CA ARG A 218 -6.69 -13.78 8.55
C ARG A 218 -5.24 -13.73 8.07
N LEU A 219 -4.62 -12.57 8.21
CA LEU A 219 -3.18 -12.40 8.07
C LEU A 219 -2.55 -12.52 9.46
N THR A 220 -1.54 -13.35 9.61
CA THR A 220 -0.69 -13.40 10.80
C THR A 220 0.75 -13.20 10.37
N VAL A 221 1.46 -12.32 11.06
CA VAL A 221 2.86 -12.01 10.82
C VAL A 221 3.65 -12.29 12.08
N ARG A 222 4.75 -13.02 11.96
CA ARG A 222 5.67 -13.32 13.05
C ARG A 222 7.07 -12.83 12.69
N GLY A 223 7.67 -12.04 13.57
CA GLY A 223 9.04 -11.53 13.40
C GLY A 223 9.72 -11.42 14.75
N GLY A 224 10.84 -12.12 14.93
CA GLY A 224 11.43 -12.30 16.27
C GLY A 224 10.42 -12.93 17.23
N ASP A 225 10.26 -12.32 18.41
CA ASP A 225 9.29 -12.75 19.44
C ASP A 225 7.91 -12.07 19.30
N GLU A 226 7.75 -11.20 18.30
CA GLU A 226 6.50 -10.46 18.08
C GLU A 226 5.59 -11.17 17.09
N THR A 227 4.28 -11.06 17.33
CA THR A 227 3.25 -11.54 16.41
C THR A 227 2.18 -10.46 16.26
N ALA A 228 1.82 -10.16 15.02
CA ALA A 228 0.71 -9.28 14.67
C ALA A 228 -0.30 -10.04 13.82
N SER A 229 -1.58 -9.71 13.96
CA SER A 229 -2.64 -10.28 13.13
C SER A 229 -3.62 -9.22 12.66
N ALA A 230 -4.13 -9.40 11.45
CA ALA A 230 -5.17 -8.58 10.86
C ALA A 230 -6.23 -9.48 10.20
N VAL A 231 -7.46 -8.97 10.10
CA VAL A 231 -8.57 -9.68 9.48
C VAL A 231 -9.20 -8.81 8.40
N ALA A 232 -9.48 -9.42 7.25
CA ALA A 232 -10.21 -8.82 6.14
C ALA A 232 -11.27 -9.80 5.62
N TRP A 233 -12.07 -9.34 4.66
CA TRP A 233 -13.12 -10.15 4.03
C TRP A 233 -12.95 -10.16 2.52
N LEU A 234 -13.20 -11.31 1.92
CA LEU A 234 -13.38 -11.45 0.47
C LEU A 234 -14.60 -12.32 0.17
N ALA A 235 -15.07 -12.28 -1.07
CA ALA A 235 -16.08 -13.16 -1.61
C ALA A 235 -15.50 -13.91 -2.81
N VAL A 236 -15.88 -15.18 -2.94
CA VAL A 236 -15.71 -15.95 -4.17
C VAL A 236 -17.08 -16.01 -4.84
N VAL A 237 -17.17 -15.57 -6.08
CA VAL A 237 -18.40 -15.54 -6.88
C VAL A 237 -18.31 -16.56 -8.01
N LYS A 238 -19.45 -16.88 -8.63
CA LYS A 238 -19.48 -17.80 -9.77
C LYS A 238 -18.78 -17.20 -10.98
#